data_AF-A0A549TIW7-F1
#
_entry.id   AF-A0A549TIW7-F1
#
_cell.length_a   1.000
_cell.length_b   1.000
_cell.length_c   1.000
_cell.angle_alpha   90.00
_cell.angle_beta   90.00
_cell.angle_gamma   90.00
#
_symmetry.space_group_name_H-M   'P 1'
#
loop_
_entity.id
_entity.type
_entity.pdbx_description
1 polymer ?
#
loop_
_entity_poly.entity_id
_entity_poly.type
_entity_poly.pdbx_seq_one_letter_code
_entity_poly.pdbx_strand_id
1 'polypeptide(L)'
;MSISPNRVRTLAERSDDTIDYSDIPQLDDRFFEAAELVQLMGKAQVTMRIDSDVLDWFRAQGKGYQTRMNAVLKAYMITQSKR
;
A
#
# COMPACT_ATOMS: atom_id res chain seq x y z
N MET A 1 13.16 -9.07 -11.61
CA MET A 1 14.42 -9.38 -10.91
C MET A 1 14.38 -10.85 -10.53
N SER A 2 15.31 -11.67 -11.03
CA SER A 2 15.41 -13.09 -10.67
C SER A 2 16.74 -13.31 -9.95
N ILE A 3 16.68 -13.87 -8.74
CA ILE A 3 17.87 -14.18 -7.94
C ILE A 3 18.45 -15.50 -8.48
N SER A 4 19.77 -15.56 -8.68
CA SER A 4 20.41 -16.76 -9.23
C SER A 4 20.29 -17.96 -8.28
N PRO A 5 20.16 -19.20 -8.79
CA PRO A 5 19.99 -20.41 -7.96
C PRO A 5 21.12 -20.61 -6.94
N ASN A 6 22.35 -20.27 -7.32
CA ASN A 6 23.51 -20.35 -6.44
C ASN A 6 23.39 -19.38 -5.25
N ARG A 7 22.84 -18.17 -5.46
CA ARG A 7 22.66 -17.20 -4.37
C ARG A 7 21.60 -17.64 -3.37
N VAL A 8 20.53 -18.29 -3.83
CA VAL A 8 19.52 -18.87 -2.94
C VAL A 8 20.13 -19.97 -2.08
N ARG A 9 20.93 -20.87 -2.68
CA ARG A 9 21.61 -21.94 -1.96
C ARG A 9 22.56 -21.42 -0.88
N THR A 10 23.39 -20.44 -1.22
CA THR A 10 24.32 -19.81 -0.27
C THR A 10 23.60 -19.12 0.88
N LEU A 11 22.43 -18.51 0.64
CA LEU A 11 21.64 -17.90 1.71
C LEU A 11 21.03 -18.96 2.64
N ALA A 12 20.56 -20.08 2.09
CA ALA A 12 19.98 -21.18 2.86
C ALA A 12 21.00 -21.93 3.74
N GLU A 13 22.29 -21.89 3.37
CA GLU A 13 23.39 -22.53 4.13
C GLU A 13 23.94 -21.64 5.27
N ARG A 14 23.54 -20.35 5.36
CA ARG A 14 23.95 -19.45 6.45
C ARG A 14 23.08 -19.65 7.69
N SER A 15 23.67 -19.55 8.87
CA SER A 15 22.90 -19.57 10.13
C SER A 15 22.14 -18.27 10.34
N ASP A 16 20.90 -18.39 10.80
CA ASP A 16 20.03 -17.28 11.20
C ASP A 16 20.58 -16.53 12.43
N ASP A 17 21.46 -17.14 13.23
CA ASP A 17 22.13 -16.51 14.38
C ASP A 17 23.00 -15.29 13.97
N THR A 18 23.34 -15.20 12.68
CA THR A 18 24.12 -14.09 12.12
C THR A 18 23.26 -12.92 11.64
N ILE A 19 21.94 -13.01 11.77
CA ILE A 19 21.02 -11.93 11.40
C ILE A 19 21.04 -10.88 12.52
N ASP A 20 21.40 -9.66 12.14
CA ASP A 20 21.36 -8.49 13.02
C ASP A 20 19.93 -7.93 13.07
N TYR A 21 19.35 -7.87 14.27
CA TYR A 21 18.03 -7.30 14.54
C TYR A 21 18.10 -6.02 15.38
N SER A 22 19.28 -5.40 15.52
CA SER A 22 19.48 -4.23 16.38
C SER A 22 18.63 -3.01 15.98
N ASP A 23 18.23 -2.92 14.72
CA ASP A 23 17.40 -1.86 14.14
C ASP A 23 15.90 -2.20 14.09
N ILE A 24 15.51 -3.45 14.33
CA ILE A 24 14.12 -3.93 14.22
C ILE A 24 13.73 -4.62 15.53
N PRO A 25 13.08 -3.89 16.47
CA PRO A 25 12.64 -4.48 17.72
C PRO A 25 11.58 -5.57 17.46
N GLN A 26 11.60 -6.61 18.29
CA GLN A 26 10.62 -7.68 18.23
C GLN A 26 9.22 -7.13 18.56
N LEU A 27 8.23 -7.47 17.75
CA LEU A 27 6.83 -7.10 18.00
C LEU A 27 6.29 -7.94 19.16
N ASP A 28 5.77 -7.29 20.19
CA ASP A 28 5.18 -7.90 21.38
C ASP A 28 3.65 -7.86 21.35
N ASP A 29 3.01 -8.50 22.34
CA ASP A 29 1.55 -8.54 22.42
C ASP A 29 0.92 -7.14 22.49
N ARG A 30 1.62 -6.16 23.10
CA ARG A 30 1.17 -4.77 23.19
C ARG A 30 1.05 -4.10 21.83
N PHE A 31 1.97 -4.40 20.91
CA PHE A 31 1.87 -3.93 19.53
C PHE A 31 0.59 -4.46 18.86
N PHE A 32 0.28 -5.74 19.04
CA PHE A 32 -0.89 -6.37 18.42
C PHE A 32 -2.21 -5.95 19.10
N GLU A 33 -2.21 -5.66 20.40
CA GLU A 33 -3.37 -5.11 21.10
C GLU A 33 -3.82 -3.74 20.55
N ALA A 34 -2.86 -2.90 20.15
CA ALA A 34 -3.13 -1.59 19.56
C ALA A 34 -3.25 -1.61 18.02
N ALA A 35 -3.01 -2.75 17.38
CA ALA A 35 -3.00 -2.84 15.93
C ALA A 35 -4.42 -2.80 15.36
N GLU A 36 -4.67 -1.88 14.43
CA GLU A 36 -5.91 -1.88 13.65
C GLU A 36 -5.78 -2.83 12.46
N LEU A 37 -6.70 -3.80 12.39
CA LEU A 37 -6.79 -4.69 11.22
C LEU A 37 -7.30 -3.88 10.01
N VAL A 38 -6.40 -3.52 9.10
CA VAL A 38 -6.77 -2.86 7.85
C VAL A 38 -7.09 -3.92 6.80
N GLN A 39 -8.38 -4.18 6.59
CA GLN A 39 -8.80 -4.98 5.44
C GLN A 39 -8.59 -4.18 4.15
N LEU A 40 -7.66 -4.64 3.30
CA LEU A 40 -7.44 -4.09 1.97
C LEU A 40 -8.65 -4.41 1.08
N MET A 41 -9.68 -3.56 1.15
CA MET A 41 -10.80 -3.59 0.22
C MET A 41 -10.26 -3.38 -1.21
N GLY A 42 -10.53 -4.35 -2.08
CA GLY A 42 -10.15 -4.28 -3.49
C GLY A 42 -10.79 -3.07 -4.18
N LYS A 43 -10.13 -2.56 -5.23
CA LYS A 43 -10.71 -1.50 -6.06
C LYS A 43 -11.65 -2.13 -7.07
N ALA A 44 -12.89 -1.64 -7.16
CA ALA A 44 -13.80 -2.04 -8.23
C ALA A 44 -13.50 -1.25 -9.51
N GLN A 45 -13.42 -1.93 -10.65
CA GLN A 45 -13.39 -1.27 -11.95
C GLN A 45 -14.82 -0.92 -12.36
N VAL A 46 -15.10 0.37 -12.51
CA VAL A 46 -16.40 0.88 -12.92
C VAL A 46 -16.27 1.76 -14.16
N THR A 47 -17.29 1.75 -15.01
CA THR A 47 -17.39 2.68 -16.15
C THR A 47 -18.31 3.82 -15.75
N MET A 48 -17.76 5.03 -15.61
CA MET A 48 -18.52 6.24 -15.29
C MET A 48 -18.15 7.39 -16.21
N ARG A 49 -19.08 8.34 -16.39
CA ARG A 49 -18.82 9.60 -17.10
C ARG A 49 -18.27 10.63 -16.11
N ILE A 50 -17.28 11.40 -16.56
CA ILE A 50 -16.64 12.48 -15.82
C ILE A 50 -16.52 13.64 -16.78
N ASP A 51 -16.76 14.86 -16.31
CA ASP A 51 -16.60 16.06 -17.12
C ASP A 51 -15.17 16.17 -17.65
N SER A 52 -15.03 16.62 -18.91
CA SER A 52 -13.76 16.59 -19.63
C SER A 52 -12.70 17.48 -18.97
N ASP A 53 -13.10 18.65 -18.49
CA ASP A 53 -12.24 19.61 -17.80
C ASP A 53 -11.69 19.06 -16.48
N VAL A 54 -12.54 18.37 -15.70
CA VAL A 54 -12.13 17.69 -14.47
C VAL A 54 -11.11 16.58 -14.79
N LEU A 55 -11.39 15.77 -15.81
CA LEU A 55 -10.49 14.69 -16.21
C LEU A 55 -9.13 15.24 -16.68
N ASP A 56 -9.14 16.30 -17.47
CA ASP A 56 -7.94 16.94 -18.01
C ASP A 56 -7.10 17.57 -16.89
N TRP A 57 -7.75 18.21 -15.90
CA TRP A 57 -7.08 18.76 -14.73
C TRP A 57 -6.32 17.67 -13.94
N PHE A 58 -6.94 16.51 -13.71
CA PHE A 58 -6.26 15.40 -13.03
C PHE A 58 -5.14 14.81 -13.88
N ARG A 59 -5.35 14.66 -15.20
CA ARG A 59 -4.32 14.17 -16.14
C ARG A 59 -3.09 15.07 -16.19
N ALA A 60 -3.27 16.38 -16.12
CA ALA A 60 -2.19 17.37 -16.11
C ALA A 60 -1.22 17.19 -14.92
N GLN A 61 -1.66 16.54 -13.84
CA GLN A 61 -0.81 16.22 -12.68
C GLN A 61 0.10 15.00 -12.91
N GLY A 62 0.07 14.39 -14.09
CA GLY A 62 0.97 13.31 -14.50
C GLY A 62 0.58 11.93 -13.95
N LYS A 63 1.58 11.05 -13.84
CA LYS A 63 1.38 9.65 -13.41
C LYS A 63 0.65 9.58 -12.06
N GLY A 64 -0.30 8.64 -11.95
CA GLY A 64 -1.10 8.46 -10.73
C GLY A 64 -2.35 9.34 -10.63
N TYR A 65 -2.78 9.98 -11.73
CA TYR A 65 -3.98 10.81 -11.71
C TYR A 65 -5.24 10.06 -11.22
N GLN A 66 -5.43 8.80 -11.63
CA GLN A 66 -6.53 7.95 -11.15
C GLN A 66 -6.46 7.70 -9.64
N THR A 67 -5.25 7.52 -9.09
CA THR A 67 -5.04 7.36 -7.65
C THR A 67 -5.44 8.62 -6.90
N ARG A 68 -5.10 9.81 -7.43
CA ARG A 68 -5.50 11.10 -6.87
C ARG A 68 -7.00 11.33 -6.94
N MET A 69 -7.63 11.01 -8.08
CA MET A 69 -9.10 11.04 -8.22
C MET A 69 -9.77 10.16 -7.16
N ASN A 70 -9.30 8.92 -6.99
CA ASN A 70 -9.82 8.01 -5.98
C ASN A 70 -9.63 8.54 -4.55
N ALA A 71 -8.51 9.21 -4.26
CA ALA A 71 -8.27 9.83 -2.95
C ALA A 71 -9.28 10.95 -2.64
N VAL A 72 -9.62 11.78 -3.63
CA VAL A 72 -10.65 12.83 -3.49
C VAL A 72 -12.03 12.21 -3.23
N LEU A 73 -12.42 11.19 -4.00
CA LEU A 73 -13.68 10.46 -3.77
C LEU A 73 -13.75 9.86 -2.36
N LYS A 74 -12.63 9.27 -1.89
CA LYS A 74 -12.53 8.71 -0.54
C LYS A 74 -12.66 9.79 0.54
N ALA A 75 -12.00 10.95 0.37
CA ALA A 75 -12.09 12.06 1.31
C ALA A 75 -13.52 12.60 1.41
N TYR A 76 -14.21 12.74 0.26
CA TYR A 76 -15.62 13.14 0.22
C TYR A 76 -16.51 12.13 0.95
N MET A 77 -16.36 10.84 0.66
CA MET A 77 -17.09 9.76 1.33
C MET A 77 -16.91 9.81 2.86
N ILE A 78 -15.67 9.86 3.35
CA ILE A 78 -15.38 9.91 4.80
C ILE A 78 -16.01 11.13 5.45
N THR A 79 -15.98 12.28 4.78
CA THR A 79 -16.56 13.53 5.30
C THR A 79 -18.08 13.41 5.45
N GLN A 80 -18.76 12.77 4.50
CA GLN A 80 -20.21 12.58 4.56
C GLN A 80 -20.62 11.49 5.56
N SER A 81 -19.82 10.44 5.75
CA SER A 81 -20.13 9.35 6.69
C SER A 81 -19.94 9.71 8.17
N LYS A 82 -19.34 10.87 8.48
CA LYS A 82 -19.14 11.35 9.86
C LYS A 82 -20.26 12.28 10.36
N ARG A 83 -21.31 12.49 9.58
CA ARG A 83 -22.55 13.18 9.97
C ARG A 83 -23.63 12.16 10.28
#